data_AF-A0A3D0N0F7-F1
#
_entry.id   AF-A0A3D0N0F7-F1
#
_cell.length_a   1.000
_cell.length_b   1.000
_cell.length_c   1.000
_cell.angle_alpha   90.00
_cell.angle_beta   90.00
_cell.angle_gamma   90.00
#
_symmetry.space_group_name_H-M   'P 1'
#
loop_
_entity.id
_entity.type
_entity.pdbx_description
1 polymer ?
#
loop_
_entity_poly.entity_id
_entity_poly.type
_entity_poly.pdbx_seq_one_letter_code
_entity_poly.pdbx_strand_id
1 'polypeptide(L)'
;MSTLQQYLKRPELYLITVIILISLLLFDSFRKPDDQITAKIYISSVFLYQKLGRPLFKDRIICRYNPSCSNYSINSVREFGIWKGLKMTYERINSCN
;
A
#
# COMPACT_ATOMS: atom_id res chain seq x y z
N MET A 1 23.99 -16.50 26.62
CA MET A 1 23.33 -15.63 25.61
C MET A 1 23.34 -16.40 24.30
N SER A 2 22.18 -16.62 23.67
CA SER A 2 22.05 -17.53 22.54
C SER A 2 22.80 -16.99 21.32
N THR A 3 23.51 -17.86 20.60
CA THR A 3 24.25 -17.54 19.37
C THR A 3 23.37 -16.89 18.30
N LEU A 4 22.07 -17.21 18.29
CA LEU A 4 21.05 -16.56 17.46
C LEU A 4 20.88 -15.06 17.73
N GLN A 5 20.96 -14.60 18.99
CA GLN A 5 20.87 -13.17 19.32
C GLN A 5 22.08 -12.37 18.79
N GLN A 6 23.24 -13.01 18.66
CA GLN A 6 24.46 -12.37 18.16
C GLN A 6 24.43 -12.21 16.63
N TYR A 7 23.78 -13.14 15.93
CA TYR A 7 23.55 -13.08 14.48
C TYR A 7 22.53 -12.00 14.10
N LEU A 8 21.46 -11.83 14.88
CA LEU A 8 20.47 -10.75 14.71
C LEU A 8 21.03 -9.34 14.96
N LYS A 9 22.16 -9.20 15.65
CA LYS A 9 22.84 -7.93 15.92
C LYS A 9 23.83 -7.50 14.81
N ARG A 10 24.00 -8.31 13.77
CA ARG A 10 24.86 -8.01 12.62
C ARG A 10 24.08 -7.14 11.62
N PRO A 11 24.32 -5.81 11.56
CA PRO A 11 23.52 -4.92 10.72
C PRO A 11 23.59 -5.27 9.24
N GLU A 12 24.68 -5.90 8.78
CA GLU A 12 24.88 -6.28 7.39
C GLU A 12 23.80 -7.23 6.84
N LEU A 13 23.37 -8.24 7.59
CA LEU A 13 22.36 -9.21 7.13
C LEU A 13 20.97 -8.58 7.05
N TYR A 14 20.62 -7.77 8.04
CA TYR A 14 19.38 -7.00 8.02
C TYR A 14 19.34 -6.05 6.82
N LEU A 15 20.44 -5.32 6.56
CA LEU A 15 20.52 -4.42 5.42
C LEU A 15 20.39 -5.16 4.08
N ILE A 16 21.08 -6.29 3.91
CA ILE A 16 21.01 -7.09 2.67
C ILE A 16 19.57 -7.58 2.43
N THR A 17 18.92 -8.14 3.46
CA THR A 17 17.55 -8.63 3.35
C THR A 17 16.56 -7.51 3.00
N VAL A 18 16.71 -6.33 3.61
CA VAL A 18 15.92 -5.13 3.28
C VAL A 18 16.16 -4.68 1.84
N ILE A 19 17.41 -4.64 1.38
CA ILE A 19 17.76 -4.23 0.01
C ILE A 19 17.15 -5.19 -1.02
N ILE A 20 17.24 -6.51 -0.78
CA ILE A 20 16.64 -7.51 -1.65
C ILE A 20 15.12 -7.33 -1.71
N LEU A 21 14.47 -7.15 -0.55
CA LEU A 21 13.03 -6.91 -0.46
C LEU A 21 12.63 -5.66 -1.27
N ILE A 22 13.33 -4.54 -1.06
CA ILE A 22 13.08 -3.29 -1.79
C ILE A 22 13.25 -3.50 -3.30
N SER A 23 14.32 -4.18 -3.72
CA SER A 23 14.57 -4.44 -5.14
C SER A 23 13.45 -5.26 -5.77
N LEU A 24 12.95 -6.28 -5.07
CA LEU A 24 11.81 -7.08 -5.51
C LEU A 24 10.53 -6.25 -5.62
N LEU A 25 10.26 -5.37 -4.65
CA LEU A 25 9.09 -4.47 -4.68
C LEU A 25 9.17 -3.45 -5.81
N LEU A 26 10.36 -2.88 -6.06
CA LEU A 26 10.59 -1.99 -7.18
C LEU A 26 10.36 -2.70 -8.50
N PHE A 27 10.90 -3.92 -8.65
CA PHE A 27 10.72 -4.71 -9.86
C PHE A 27 9.24 -5.07 -10.10
N ASP A 28 8.51 -5.46 -9.05
CA ASP A 28 7.07 -5.70 -9.14
C ASP A 28 6.34 -4.44 -9.63
N SER A 29 6.73 -3.27 -9.13
CA SER A 29 6.08 -2.03 -9.52
C SER A 29 6.32 -1.57 -10.97
N PHE A 30 7.32 -2.12 -11.66
CA PHE A 30 7.53 -1.89 -13.09
C PHE A 30 6.73 -2.85 -13.98
N ARG A 31 6.06 -3.86 -13.40
CA ARG A 31 5.18 -4.77 -14.16
C ARG A 31 3.89 -4.06 -14.56
N LYS A 32 3.17 -4.65 -15.53
CA LYS A 32 1.83 -4.20 -15.90
C LYS A 32 0.89 -4.20 -14.67
N PRO A 33 0.00 -3.22 -14.51
CA PRO A 33 -0.87 -3.10 -13.33
C PRO A 33 -1.61 -4.39 -12.93
N ASP A 34 -2.07 -5.18 -13.90
CA ASP A 34 -2.79 -6.44 -13.65
C ASP A 34 -1.93 -7.55 -13.01
N ASP A 35 -0.61 -7.49 -13.23
CA ASP A 35 0.37 -8.47 -12.75
C ASP A 35 1.09 -8.02 -11.47
N GLN A 36 0.87 -6.78 -11.03
CA GLN A 36 1.50 -6.23 -9.83
C GLN A 36 0.93 -6.90 -8.57
N ILE A 37 1.80 -7.60 -7.84
CA ILE A 37 1.43 -8.20 -6.55
C ILE A 37 1.18 -7.09 -5.53
N THR A 38 2.00 -6.04 -5.55
CA THR A 38 1.85 -4.84 -4.70
C THR A 38 0.48 -4.18 -4.86
N ALA A 39 -0.01 -4.04 -6.10
CA ALA A 39 -1.34 -3.49 -6.38
C ALA A 39 -2.46 -4.37 -5.80
N LYS A 40 -2.37 -5.69 -5.96
CA LYS A 40 -3.36 -6.64 -5.41
C LYS A 40 -3.39 -6.63 -3.88
N ILE A 41 -2.22 -6.60 -3.24
CA ILE A 41 -2.09 -6.50 -1.78
C ILE A 41 -2.72 -5.19 -1.30
N TYR A 42 -2.41 -4.07 -1.97
CA TYR A 42 -2.97 -2.76 -1.63
C TYR A 42 -4.49 -2.73 -1.76
N ILE A 43 -5.05 -3.17 -2.90
CA ILE A 43 -6.49 -3.20 -3.10
C ILE A 43 -7.17 -4.07 -2.03
N SER A 44 -6.58 -5.22 -1.70
CA SER A 44 -7.10 -6.12 -0.66
C SER A 44 -7.07 -5.46 0.73
N SER A 45 -6.03 -4.69 1.06
CA SER A 45 -5.95 -3.98 2.34
C SER A 45 -6.97 -2.84 2.43
N VAL A 46 -7.24 -2.13 1.32
CA VAL A 46 -8.30 -1.12 1.25
C VAL A 46 -9.68 -1.76 1.44
N PHE A 47 -9.95 -2.91 0.83
CA PHE A 47 -11.19 -3.65 1.06
C PHE A 47 -11.33 -4.11 2.52
N LEU A 48 -10.25 -4.58 3.13
CA LEU A 48 -10.24 -4.95 4.55
C LEU A 48 -10.55 -3.74 5.45
N TYR A 49 -9.95 -2.59 5.15
CA TYR A 49 -10.26 -1.33 5.80
C TYR A 49 -11.73 -0.93 5.62
N GLN A 50 -12.30 -1.08 4.43
CA GLN A 50 -13.72 -0.79 4.18
C GLN A 50 -14.65 -1.70 4.97
N LYS A 51 -14.27 -2.97 5.19
CA LYS A 51 -15.08 -3.94 5.93
C LYS A 51 -14.96 -3.78 7.45
N LEU A 52 -13.75 -3.57 7.96
CA LEU A 52 -13.47 -3.54 9.40
C LEU A 52 -13.40 -2.11 9.97
N GLY A 53 -12.76 -1.20 9.26
CA GLY A 53 -12.54 0.17 9.72
C GLY A 53 -13.73 1.09 9.47
N ARG A 54 -14.32 1.05 8.27
CA ARG A 54 -15.41 1.97 7.89
C ARG A 54 -16.61 1.93 8.87
N PRO A 55 -17.07 0.79 9.39
CA PRO A 55 -18.16 0.77 10.37
C PRO A 55 -17.85 1.56 11.65
N LEU A 56 -16.58 1.60 12.07
CA LEU A 56 -16.15 2.28 13.30
C LEU A 56 -16.04 3.80 13.12
N PHE A 57 -15.84 4.28 11.89
CA PHE A 57 -15.61 5.69 11.58
C PHE A 57 -16.66 6.30 10.65
N LYS A 58 -17.78 5.60 10.43
CA LYS A 58 -18.81 5.96 9.45
C LYS A 58 -19.35 7.38 9.66
N ASP A 59 -19.47 7.80 10.91
CA ASP A 59 -20.02 9.10 11.28
C ASP A 59 -18.94 10.19 11.40
N ARG A 60 -17.66 9.82 11.39
CA ARG A 60 -16.52 10.76 11.52
C ARG A 60 -15.88 11.11 10.17
N ILE A 61 -15.93 10.20 9.20
CA ILE A 61 -15.25 10.37 7.90
C ILE A 61 -16.30 10.40 6.79
N ILE A 62 -16.76 11.60 6.47
CA ILE A 62 -17.68 11.86 5.35
C ILE A 62 -16.85 12.25 4.13
N CYS A 63 -16.92 11.43 3.08
CA CYS A 63 -16.17 11.69 1.86
C CYS A 63 -16.87 12.74 1.00
N ARG A 64 -16.16 13.80 0.60
CA ARG A 64 -16.70 14.89 -0.24
C ARG A 64 -17.03 14.42 -1.67
N TYR A 65 -16.28 13.46 -2.19
CA TYR A 65 -16.38 13.04 -3.57
C TYR A 65 -17.18 11.72 -3.73
N ASN A 66 -17.81 11.56 -4.90
CA ASN A 66 -18.41 10.30 -5.34
C ASN A 66 -17.73 9.82 -6.65
N PRO A 67 -17.18 8.59 -6.72
CA PRO A 67 -17.04 7.62 -5.65
C PRO A 67 -16.14 8.12 -4.51
N SER A 68 -16.21 7.48 -3.33
CA SER A 68 -15.36 7.83 -2.18
C SER A 68 -13.87 7.74 -2.49
N CYS A 69 -13.00 8.44 -1.74
CA CYS A 69 -11.55 8.39 -1.92
C CYS A 69 -10.98 6.96 -1.83
N SER A 70 -11.55 6.09 -0.99
CA SER A 70 -11.16 4.67 -0.92
C SER A 70 -11.53 3.88 -2.18
N ASN A 71 -12.72 4.09 -2.75
CA ASN A 71 -13.13 3.46 -4.01
C ASN A 71 -12.35 4.02 -5.21
N TYR A 72 -12.11 5.34 -5.22
CA TYR A 72 -11.25 5.95 -6.21
C TYR A 72 -9.85 5.37 -6.17
N SER A 73 -9.29 5.19 -4.97
CA SER A 73 -7.96 4.62 -4.81
C SER A 73 -7.85 3.20 -5.37
N ILE A 74 -8.84 2.35 -5.12
CA ILE A 74 -8.91 1.01 -5.71
C ILE A 74 -8.91 1.09 -7.24
N ASN A 75 -9.72 1.97 -7.82
CA ASN A 75 -9.81 2.11 -9.28
C ASN A 75 -8.49 2.64 -9.87
N SER A 76 -7.89 3.67 -9.27
CA SER A 76 -6.64 4.25 -9.74
C SER A 76 -5.47 3.27 -9.64
N VAL A 77 -5.37 2.48 -8.57
CA VAL A 77 -4.32 1.46 -8.44
C VAL A 77 -4.55 0.29 -9.39
N ARG A 78 -5.81 -0.10 -9.63
CA ARG A 78 -6.13 -1.14 -10.62
C ARG A 78 -5.75 -0.72 -12.04
N GLU A 79 -6.05 0.52 -12.42
CA GLU A 79 -5.85 1.00 -13.79
C GLU A 79 -4.40 1.44 -14.07
N PHE A 80 -3.74 2.07 -13.09
CA PHE A 80 -2.44 2.70 -13.29
C PHE A 80 -1.29 2.05 -12.51
N GLY A 81 -1.57 0.99 -11.76
CA GLY A 81 -0.61 0.33 -10.88
C GLY A 81 -0.36 1.11 -9.59
N ILE A 82 0.48 0.55 -8.72
CA ILE A 82 0.66 1.04 -7.35
C ILE A 82 1.24 2.46 -7.30
N TRP A 83 2.30 2.78 -8.06
CA TRP A 83 2.92 4.11 -8.03
C TRP A 83 1.98 5.23 -8.46
N LYS A 84 1.43 5.13 -9.68
CA LYS A 84 0.59 6.19 -10.24
C LYS A 84 -0.78 6.23 -9.57
N GLY A 85 -1.34 5.07 -9.21
CA GLY A 85 -2.60 4.99 -8.47
C GLY A 85 -2.52 5.63 -7.08
N LEU A 86 -1.42 5.41 -6.34
CA LEU A 86 -1.20 6.06 -5.05
C LEU A 86 -0.98 7.57 -5.19
N LYS A 87 -0.23 8.02 -6.21
CA LYS A 87 -0.06 9.45 -6.48
C LYS A 87 -1.41 10.15 -6.70
N MET A 88 -2.25 9.60 -7.57
CA MET A 88 -3.59 10.14 -7.83
C MET A 88 -4.49 10.13 -6.58
N THR A 89 -4.41 9.05 -5.80
CA THR A 89 -5.14 8.94 -4.52
C THR A 89 -4.71 10.04 -3.55
N TYR A 90 -3.40 10.26 -3.41
CA TYR A 90 -2.83 11.26 -2.53
C TYR A 90 -3.25 12.68 -2.90
N GLU A 91 -3.17 13.03 -4.19
CA GLU A 91 -3.64 14.32 -4.71
C GLU A 91 -5.13 14.56 -4.37
N ARG A 92 -5.98 13.54 -4.51
CA ARG A 92 -7.40 13.63 -4.17
C ARG A 92 -7.67 13.73 -2.67
N ILE A 93 -6.88 13.06 -1.83
CA ILE A 93 -7.00 13.20 -0.37
C ILE A 93 -6.60 14.62 0.06
N ASN A 94 -5.52 15.18 -0.49
CA ASN A 94 -5.11 16.54 -0.21
C ASN A 94 -6.14 17.59 -0.65
N SER A 95 -6.89 17.33 -1.73
CA SER A 95 -7.98 18.21 -2.16
C SER A 95 -9.26 18.08 -1.31
N CYS A 96 -9.32 17.12 -0.39
CA CYS A 96 -10.42 16.97 0.57
C CYS A 96 -10.27 17.84 1.82
N ASN A 97 -9.15 18.59 1.98
CA ASN A 97 -8.98 19.57 3.05
C ASN A 97 -10.16 20.56 3.13
#